data_AF-A0A8J2ETV1-F1
#
_entry.id   AF-A0A8J2ETV1-F1
#
_cell.length_a   1.000
_cell.length_b   1.000
_cell.length_c   1.000
_cell.angle_alpha   90.00
_cell.angle_beta   90.00
_cell.angle_gamma   90.00
#
_symmetry.space_group_name_H-M   'P 1'
#
loop_
_entity.id
_entity.type
_entity.pdbx_description
1 polymer ?
#
loop_
_entity_poly.entity_id
_entity_poly.type
_entity_poly.pdbx_seq_one_letter_code
_entity_poly.pdbx_strand_id
1 'polypeptide(L)'
;MPAVVPVMGSTGHPPQLGGFERQCATLLDWSNYYFGADKETKLAQMASELLRQLATQPSGALREEDLLSLRGRALSVTDPDQATALLERGLRRNPLSQASWTCLGELYFGKGEVEKACTCFHNSLDFTGESATICRNLSIVLRKMERPNTSQAQHHVAVGNGAAPIPGKRQSSRSLEWAQRAVEIDPDDLLNWEGLGNFHLDRFGQRNTTDSLQKAAEAYERAAILDRASTWGRSPTLYHNLGLVKLFSLNFGESYDAFEVCARTVSQYAEQAKNQMRTILEIAKALDEHVNQKGRMRASRLQSVAKHLKEHCTKRSASTKSDNRAVFGGWRECVEGDAADSCRDPDKKKRQVLTVKIVHKIEVDVPVLLICVDQNQEFFVLALSGTDANQLMKKVKLGESIVEVTHFEKRPLVYNKEDNCRSWNCVHVQEPKHLSLDGHHLGNLAISSLND
;
A
#
# COMPACT_ATOMS: atom_id res chain seq x y z
N MET A 1 -28.28 36.34 7.93
CA MET A 1 -27.33 36.14 9.05
C MET A 1 -27.96 35.15 10.01
N PRO A 2 -27.44 33.92 10.15
CA PRO A 2 -27.88 33.03 11.21
C PRO A 2 -27.08 33.33 12.49
N ALA A 3 -27.79 33.25 13.61
CA ALA A 3 -27.31 33.60 14.93
C ALA A 3 -26.15 32.70 15.37
N VAL A 4 -25.05 33.34 15.79
CA VAL A 4 -23.94 32.72 16.51
C VAL A 4 -24.47 32.30 17.88
N VAL A 5 -24.59 31.00 18.12
CA VAL A 5 -24.73 30.45 19.47
C VAL A 5 -23.37 30.62 20.16
N PRO A 6 -23.28 31.23 21.35
CA PRO A 6 -22.01 31.40 22.02
C PRO A 6 -21.47 30.03 22.41
N VAL A 7 -20.24 29.72 21.97
CA VAL A 7 -19.42 28.67 22.57
C VAL A 7 -19.30 29.02 24.05
N MET A 8 -19.91 28.21 24.93
CA MET A 8 -19.75 28.38 26.36
C MET A 8 -18.27 28.31 26.69
N GLY A 9 -17.79 29.38 27.31
CA GLY A 9 -16.39 29.66 27.53
C GLY A 9 -15.64 28.55 28.26
N SER A 10 -14.37 28.44 27.87
CA SER A 10 -13.28 27.84 28.61
C SER A 10 -13.50 27.89 30.12
N THR A 11 -13.80 26.74 30.71
CA THR A 11 -13.60 26.56 32.15
C THR A 11 -12.10 26.67 32.40
N GLY A 12 -11.73 27.58 33.30
CA GLY A 12 -10.33 27.86 33.64
C GLY A 12 -9.64 26.63 34.20
N HIS A 13 -8.98 25.86 33.34
CA HIS A 13 -8.12 24.78 33.77
C HIS A 13 -6.94 25.35 34.56
N PRO A 14 -6.53 24.70 35.66
CA PRO A 14 -5.38 25.16 36.43
C PRO A 14 -4.15 25.18 35.51
N PRO A 15 -3.27 26.21 35.59
CA PRO A 15 -2.08 26.32 34.74
C PRO A 15 -1.19 25.06 34.77
N GLN A 16 -1.24 24.32 35.87
CA GLN A 16 -0.56 23.05 36.09
C GLN A 16 -1.05 21.92 35.17
N LEU A 17 -2.35 21.87 34.86
CA LEU A 17 -2.92 20.86 33.95
C LEU A 17 -2.30 20.99 32.55
N GLY A 18 -2.18 22.21 32.03
CA GLY A 18 -1.57 22.45 30.73
C GLY A 18 -0.11 21.99 30.64
N GLY A 19 0.62 22.00 31.76
CA GLY A 19 1.98 21.46 31.84
C GLY A 19 2.01 19.94 31.66
N PHE A 20 1.18 19.22 32.40
CA PHE A 20 1.07 17.76 32.31
C PHE A 20 0.50 17.29 30.97
N GLU A 21 -0.47 18.01 30.42
CA GLU A 21 -1.02 17.73 29.09
C GLU A 21 0.07 17.77 28.00
N ARG A 22 0.97 18.77 28.05
CA ARG A 22 2.12 18.84 27.14
C ARG A 22 3.11 17.70 27.34
N GLN A 23 3.35 17.28 28.59
CA GLN A 23 4.21 16.12 28.87
C GLN A 23 3.61 14.82 28.34
N CYS A 24 2.30 14.60 28.53
CA CYS A 24 1.58 13.46 27.94
C CYS A 24 1.62 13.52 26.40
N ALA A 25 1.39 14.68 25.79
CA ALA A 25 1.47 14.84 24.34
C ALA A 25 2.88 14.49 23.83
N THR A 26 3.92 15.02 24.49
CA THR A 26 5.32 14.68 24.18
C THR A 26 5.57 13.18 24.29
N LEU A 27 5.13 12.52 25.37
CA LEU A 27 5.27 11.07 25.53
C LEU A 27 4.65 10.30 24.35
N LEU A 28 3.45 10.69 23.92
CA LEU A 28 2.75 10.05 22.82
C LEU A 28 3.39 10.37 21.46
N ASP A 29 3.96 11.56 21.27
CA ASP A 29 4.75 11.89 20.07
C ASP A 29 6.00 11.00 19.99
N TRP A 30 6.72 10.81 21.10
CA TRP A 30 7.82 9.84 21.15
C TRP A 30 7.34 8.43 20.86
N SER A 31 6.15 8.04 21.34
CA SER A 31 5.56 6.73 21.02
C SER A 31 5.26 6.58 19.53
N ASN A 32 4.80 7.64 18.87
CA ASN A 32 4.32 7.58 17.49
C ASN A 32 5.40 7.82 16.44
N TYR A 33 6.36 8.71 16.70
CA TYR A 33 7.33 9.15 15.70
C TYR A 33 8.75 8.66 15.97
N TYR A 34 9.11 8.32 17.22
CA TYR A 34 10.45 7.82 17.51
C TYR A 34 10.60 6.33 17.19
N PHE A 35 11.65 5.98 16.46
CA PHE A 35 11.93 4.60 16.03
C PHE A 35 13.35 4.13 16.39
N GLY A 36 13.99 4.77 17.38
CA GLY A 36 15.30 4.36 17.88
C GLY A 36 15.26 3.03 18.66
N ALA A 37 16.40 2.34 18.71
CA ALA A 37 16.53 1.06 19.43
C ALA A 37 16.24 1.16 20.94
N ASP A 38 16.39 2.35 21.52
CA ASP A 38 16.15 2.68 22.92
C ASP A 38 14.75 3.25 23.17
N LYS A 39 13.84 3.17 22.19
CA LYS A 39 12.46 3.68 22.28
C LYS A 39 11.75 3.23 23.54
N GLU A 40 11.66 1.92 23.77
CA GLU A 40 10.93 1.36 24.92
C GLU A 40 11.51 1.83 26.26
N THR A 41 12.84 1.90 26.36
CA THR A 41 13.52 2.40 27.57
C THR A 41 13.22 3.88 27.80
N LYS A 42 13.26 4.71 26.75
CA LYS A 42 12.93 6.14 26.85
C LYS A 42 11.47 6.36 27.24
N LEU A 43 10.55 5.65 26.60
CA LEU A 43 9.12 5.74 26.91
C LEU A 43 8.86 5.36 28.37
N ALA A 44 9.46 4.27 28.85
CA ALA A 44 9.34 3.85 30.24
C ALA A 44 9.88 4.90 31.23
N GLN A 45 11.03 5.51 30.93
CA GLN A 45 11.61 6.57 31.77
C GLN A 45 10.71 7.82 31.81
N MET A 46 10.25 8.28 30.65
CA MET A 46 9.35 9.44 30.53
C MET A 46 8.02 9.20 31.26
N ALA A 47 7.42 8.02 31.07
CA ALA A 47 6.18 7.63 31.75
C ALA A 47 6.37 7.57 33.28
N SER A 48 7.46 6.95 33.75
CA SER A 48 7.77 6.85 35.18
C SER A 48 7.94 8.22 35.84
N GLU A 49 8.67 9.12 35.19
CA GLU A 49 8.89 10.48 35.71
C GLU A 49 7.59 11.28 35.75
N LEU A 50 6.78 11.22 34.68
CA LEU A 50 5.47 11.86 34.64
C LEU A 50 4.54 11.32 35.75
N LEU A 51 4.48 10.00 35.93
CA LEU A 51 3.68 9.37 36.97
C LEU A 51 4.14 9.79 38.38
N ARG A 52 5.45 9.91 38.59
CA ARG A 52 6.03 10.42 39.84
C ARG A 52 5.59 11.85 40.11
N GLN A 53 5.68 12.74 39.12
CA GLN A 53 5.23 14.13 39.26
C GLN A 53 3.73 14.25 39.56
N LEU A 54 2.91 13.42 38.90
CA LEU A 54 1.47 13.32 39.15
C LEU A 54 1.13 12.75 40.53
N ALA A 55 1.98 11.89 41.10
CA ALA A 55 1.80 11.35 42.45
C ALA A 55 2.12 12.38 43.55
N THR A 56 3.03 13.32 43.27
CA THR A 56 3.43 14.37 44.22
C THR A 56 2.55 15.63 44.20
N GLN A 57 1.50 15.66 43.38
CA GLN A 57 0.61 16.82 43.32
C GLN A 57 -0.18 16.97 44.64
N PRO A 58 -0.32 18.21 45.17
CA PRO A 58 -1.17 18.45 46.32
C PRO A 58 -2.62 18.00 46.07
N SER A 59 -3.29 17.55 47.13
CA SER A 59 -4.72 17.20 47.04
C SER A 59 -5.54 18.39 46.53
N GLY A 60 -6.38 18.16 45.52
CA GLY A 60 -7.19 19.20 44.88
C GLY A 60 -6.46 20.09 43.85
N ALA A 61 -5.16 19.89 43.61
CA ALA A 61 -4.42 20.63 42.59
C ALA A 61 -4.92 20.35 41.15
N LEU A 62 -5.36 19.11 40.91
CA LEU A 62 -5.99 18.66 39.67
C LEU A 62 -7.33 18.02 40.00
N ARG A 63 -8.29 18.14 39.10
CA ARG A 63 -9.57 17.41 39.21
C ARG A 63 -9.32 15.92 39.05
N GLU A 64 -10.16 15.11 39.68
CA GLU A 64 -9.97 13.65 39.70
C GLU A 64 -10.00 13.06 38.28
N GLU A 65 -10.92 13.53 37.42
CA GLU A 65 -11.03 13.11 36.03
C GLU A 65 -9.78 13.43 35.19
N ASP A 66 -9.16 14.59 35.43
CA ASP A 66 -7.94 15.02 34.73
C ASP A 66 -6.76 14.16 35.18
N LEU A 67 -6.67 13.87 36.48
CA LEU A 67 -5.63 13.00 37.03
C LEU A 67 -5.75 11.56 36.50
N LEU A 68 -6.98 11.02 36.40
CA LEU A 68 -7.24 9.70 35.81
C LEU A 68 -6.84 9.67 34.33
N SER A 69 -7.20 10.69 33.57
CA SER A 69 -6.82 10.85 32.16
C SER A 69 -5.30 10.86 31.97
N LEU A 70 -4.60 11.74 32.69
CA LEU A 70 -3.15 11.90 32.58
C LEU A 70 -2.40 10.63 32.98
N ARG A 71 -2.79 9.99 34.10
CA ARG A 71 -2.19 8.71 34.52
C ARG A 71 -2.46 7.60 33.53
N GLY A 72 -3.68 7.51 33.02
CA GLY A 72 -4.05 6.52 32.01
C GLY A 72 -3.21 6.66 30.73
N ARG A 73 -3.07 7.88 30.21
CA ARG A 73 -2.23 8.17 29.04
C ARG A 73 -0.73 7.97 29.29
N ALA A 74 -0.24 8.25 30.51
CA ALA A 74 1.15 7.97 30.87
C ALA A 74 1.43 6.46 30.90
N LEU A 75 0.50 5.67 31.44
CA LEU A 75 0.62 4.22 31.54
C LEU A 75 0.40 3.50 30.20
N SER A 76 -0.17 4.13 29.18
CA SER A 76 -0.50 3.45 27.92
C SER A 76 0.71 2.83 27.22
N VAL A 77 1.92 3.33 27.48
CA VAL A 77 3.17 2.83 26.91
C VAL A 77 3.89 1.78 27.79
N THR A 78 3.45 1.57 29.05
CA THR A 78 4.10 0.65 29.99
C THR A 78 3.17 -0.41 30.58
N ASP A 79 1.92 -0.05 30.84
CA ASP A 79 0.88 -0.91 31.44
C ASP A 79 -0.47 -0.62 30.74
N PRO A 80 -0.72 -1.23 29.58
CA PRO A 80 -1.91 -0.97 28.78
C PRO A 80 -3.21 -1.39 29.48
N ASP A 81 -3.17 -2.36 30.40
CA ASP A 81 -4.36 -2.82 31.12
C ASP A 81 -4.78 -1.82 32.19
N GLN A 82 -3.83 -1.36 33.02
CA GLN A 82 -4.10 -0.33 34.00
C GLN A 82 -4.48 1.00 33.32
N ALA A 83 -3.82 1.35 32.22
CA ALA A 83 -4.16 2.52 31.41
C ALA A 83 -5.62 2.50 30.97
N THR A 84 -6.07 1.35 30.41
CA THR A 84 -7.45 1.14 29.95
C THR A 84 -8.44 1.46 31.08
N ALA A 85 -8.26 0.84 32.26
CA ALA A 85 -9.17 1.00 33.39
C ALA A 85 -9.26 2.46 33.91
N LEU A 86 -8.13 3.16 33.94
CA LEU A 86 -8.07 4.56 34.36
C LEU A 86 -8.75 5.49 33.35
N LEU A 87 -8.50 5.28 32.06
CA LEU A 87 -9.09 6.09 30.99
C LEU A 87 -10.60 5.92 30.92
N GLU A 88 -11.11 4.69 31.00
CA GLU A 88 -12.55 4.44 31.08
C GLU A 88 -13.20 5.16 32.26
N ARG A 89 -12.56 5.12 33.45
CA ARG A 89 -13.08 5.81 34.64
C ARG A 89 -13.05 7.33 34.48
N GLY A 90 -11.99 7.88 33.88
CA GLY A 90 -11.87 9.30 33.60
C GLY A 90 -12.93 9.78 32.62
N LEU A 91 -13.10 9.08 31.49
CA LEU A 91 -14.05 9.41 30.44
C LEU A 91 -15.51 9.27 30.86
N ARG A 92 -15.85 8.34 31.78
CA ARG A 92 -17.18 8.28 32.40
C ARG A 92 -17.54 9.54 33.19
N ARG A 93 -16.55 10.27 33.70
CA ARG A 93 -16.74 11.51 34.47
C ARG A 93 -16.64 12.75 33.60
N ASN A 94 -15.71 12.75 32.65
CA ASN A 94 -15.52 13.84 31.70
C ASN A 94 -15.27 13.28 30.28
N PRO A 95 -16.32 13.24 29.44
CA PRO A 95 -16.21 12.70 28.08
C PRO A 95 -15.55 13.67 27.09
N LEU A 96 -15.16 14.88 27.51
CA LEU A 96 -14.66 15.94 26.61
C LEU A 96 -13.15 15.87 26.33
N SER A 97 -12.47 14.81 26.78
CA SER A 97 -11.03 14.64 26.55
C SER A 97 -10.76 13.82 25.27
N GLN A 98 -10.53 14.50 24.15
CA GLN A 98 -10.19 13.87 22.88
C GLN A 98 -8.97 12.96 23.01
N ALA A 99 -7.92 13.43 23.69
CA ALA A 99 -6.69 12.66 23.85
C ALA A 99 -6.88 11.37 24.65
N SER A 100 -7.81 11.35 25.62
CA SER A 100 -8.15 10.13 26.36
C SER A 100 -8.93 9.15 25.49
N TRP A 101 -9.88 9.62 24.68
CA TRP A 101 -10.59 8.76 23.74
C TRP A 101 -9.66 8.16 22.68
N THR A 102 -8.75 8.98 22.13
CA THR A 102 -7.72 8.52 21.19
C THR A 102 -6.89 7.40 21.81
N CYS A 103 -6.33 7.65 23.00
CA CYS A 103 -5.47 6.69 23.68
C CYS A 103 -6.22 5.41 24.05
N LEU A 104 -7.45 5.51 24.57
CA LEU A 104 -8.28 4.35 24.89
C LEU A 104 -8.61 3.52 23.63
N GLY A 105 -8.95 4.19 22.53
CA GLY A 105 -9.21 3.52 21.25
C GLY A 105 -7.98 2.80 20.70
N GLU A 106 -6.80 3.41 20.78
CA GLU A 106 -5.53 2.79 20.39
C GLU A 106 -5.19 1.57 21.25
N LEU A 107 -5.44 1.63 22.56
CA LEU A 107 -5.27 0.49 23.47
C LEU A 107 -6.21 -0.67 23.11
N TYR A 108 -7.49 -0.42 22.85
CA TYR A 108 -8.41 -1.46 22.41
C TYR A 108 -8.01 -2.04 21.04
N PHE A 109 -7.57 -1.20 20.11
CA PHE A 109 -7.11 -1.64 18.80
C PHE A 109 -5.88 -2.55 18.93
N GLY A 110 -4.90 -2.19 19.77
CA GLY A 110 -3.73 -2.99 20.06
C GLY A 110 -4.06 -4.36 20.68
N LYS A 111 -5.14 -4.45 21.47
CA LYS A 111 -5.68 -5.71 22.01
C LYS A 111 -6.49 -6.54 20.99
N GLY A 112 -6.71 -6.01 19.79
CA GLY A 112 -7.56 -6.64 18.77
C GLY A 112 -9.06 -6.44 18.99
N GLU A 113 -9.47 -5.61 19.96
CA GLU A 113 -10.87 -5.27 20.23
C GLU A 113 -11.35 -4.14 19.29
N VAL A 114 -11.40 -4.43 17.99
CA VAL A 114 -11.58 -3.44 16.91
C VAL A 114 -12.92 -2.67 17.04
N GLU A 115 -13.99 -3.33 17.46
CA GLU A 115 -15.32 -2.73 17.66
C GLU A 115 -15.33 -1.70 18.79
N LYS A 116 -14.63 -1.98 19.90
CA LYS A 116 -14.51 -1.04 21.02
C LYS A 116 -13.62 0.14 20.64
N ALA A 117 -12.56 -0.09 19.88
CA ALA A 117 -11.72 0.99 19.35
C ALA A 117 -12.53 1.94 18.47
N CYS A 118 -13.31 1.40 17.52
CA CYS A 118 -14.20 2.18 16.67
C CYS A 118 -15.23 2.99 17.47
N THR A 119 -15.81 2.38 18.51
CA THR A 119 -16.73 3.07 19.44
C THR A 119 -16.03 4.24 20.15
N CYS A 120 -14.79 4.07 20.61
CA CYS A 120 -14.03 5.14 21.26
C CYS A 120 -13.78 6.33 20.31
N PHE A 121 -13.38 6.05 19.07
CA PHE A 121 -13.12 7.12 18.10
C PHE A 121 -14.40 7.85 17.65
N HIS A 122 -15.52 7.13 17.52
CA HIS A 122 -16.83 7.77 17.27
C HIS A 122 -17.30 8.60 18.47
N ASN A 123 -17.16 8.10 19.70
CA ASN A 123 -17.48 8.90 20.89
C ASN A 123 -16.62 10.17 20.95
N SER A 124 -15.33 10.06 20.63
CA SER A 124 -14.46 11.24 20.54
C SER A 124 -14.99 12.27 19.56
N LEU A 125 -15.38 11.82 18.36
CA LEU A 125 -15.94 12.67 17.32
C LEU A 125 -17.21 13.37 17.81
N ASP A 126 -18.12 12.64 18.46
CA ASP A 126 -19.38 13.16 18.95
C ASP A 126 -19.21 14.19 20.09
N PHE A 127 -18.27 13.95 21.01
CA PHE A 127 -18.05 14.81 22.18
C PHE A 127 -17.10 15.98 21.92
N THR A 128 -16.13 15.83 21.03
CA THR A 128 -15.01 16.76 20.89
C THR A 128 -14.81 17.31 19.48
N GLY A 129 -15.48 16.73 18.47
CA GLY A 129 -15.36 17.11 17.07
C GLY A 129 -14.24 16.38 16.33
N GLU A 130 -14.00 16.81 15.09
CA GLU A 130 -12.99 16.21 14.21
C GLU A 130 -11.58 16.63 14.61
N SER A 131 -10.64 15.69 14.53
CA SER A 131 -9.21 15.96 14.51
C SER A 131 -8.52 14.98 13.57
N ALA A 132 -7.35 15.36 13.06
CA ALA A 132 -6.60 14.53 12.13
C ALA A 132 -6.34 13.12 12.68
N THR A 133 -5.94 13.02 13.97
CA THR A 133 -5.69 11.75 14.64
C THR A 133 -6.94 10.88 14.75
N ILE A 134 -8.09 11.45 15.11
CA ILE A 134 -9.35 10.69 15.18
C ILE A 134 -9.79 10.22 13.80
N CYS A 135 -9.72 11.08 12.78
CA CYS A 135 -10.04 10.70 11.40
C CYS A 135 -9.10 9.59 10.90
N ARG A 136 -7.79 9.71 11.14
CA ARG A 136 -6.82 8.66 10.78
C ARG A 136 -7.15 7.33 11.47
N ASN A 137 -7.41 7.35 12.77
CA ASN A 137 -7.70 6.16 13.54
C ASN A 137 -9.04 5.51 13.14
N LEU A 138 -10.07 6.31 12.80
CA LEU A 138 -11.32 5.81 12.20
C LEU A 138 -11.06 5.11 10.86
N SER A 139 -10.21 5.68 10.00
CA SER A 139 -9.84 5.01 8.74
C SER A 139 -9.22 3.64 9.01
N ILE A 140 -8.26 3.56 9.94
CA ILE A 140 -7.54 2.33 10.29
C ILE A 140 -8.49 1.24 10.79
N VAL A 141 -9.37 1.55 11.76
CA VAL A 141 -10.29 0.55 12.32
C VAL A 141 -11.30 0.05 11.29
N LEU A 142 -11.81 0.94 10.42
CA LEU A 142 -12.75 0.55 9.38
C LEU A 142 -12.10 -0.38 8.35
N ARG A 143 -10.86 -0.12 7.93
CA ARG A 143 -10.12 -1.06 7.06
C ARG A 143 -9.96 -2.42 7.73
N LYS A 144 -9.69 -2.44 9.04
CA LYS A 144 -9.51 -3.69 9.78
C LYS A 144 -10.82 -4.49 9.85
N MET A 145 -11.96 -3.82 10.06
CA MET A 145 -13.29 -4.43 10.07
C MET A 145 -13.73 -4.95 8.69
N GLU A 146 -13.27 -4.32 7.60
CA GLU A 146 -13.56 -4.77 6.23
C GLU A 146 -12.87 -6.07 5.85
N ARG A 147 -11.75 -6.42 6.51
CA ARG A 147 -11.07 -7.69 6.29
C ARG A 147 -11.94 -8.80 6.88
N PRO A 148 -12.49 -9.72 6.08
CA PRO A 148 -13.23 -10.84 6.64
C PRO A 148 -12.24 -11.64 7.50
N ASN A 149 -12.47 -11.71 8.81
CA ASN A 149 -11.78 -12.68 9.64
C ASN A 149 -12.10 -14.06 9.05
N THR A 150 -11.10 -14.71 8.46
CA THR A 150 -11.12 -16.16 8.31
C THR A 150 -11.26 -16.70 9.73
N SER A 151 -12.45 -17.24 10.02
CA SER A 151 -12.98 -17.62 11.34
C SER A 151 -13.75 -16.50 12.06
N GLN A 152 -15.09 -16.66 12.13
CA GLN A 152 -16.06 -15.85 12.88
C GLN A 152 -16.60 -14.59 12.19
N ALA A 153 -17.17 -14.77 10.99
CA ALA A 153 -18.29 -13.94 10.57
C ALA A 153 -19.55 -14.37 11.33
N GLN A 154 -19.71 -13.91 12.58
CA GLN A 154 -20.98 -13.82 13.31
C GLN A 154 -20.68 -13.43 14.76
N HIS A 155 -20.71 -12.13 15.06
CA HIS A 155 -21.33 -11.58 16.26
C HIS A 155 -21.32 -10.05 16.13
N HIS A 156 -22.37 -9.53 15.50
CA HIS A 156 -22.62 -8.11 15.39
C HIS A 156 -23.21 -7.60 16.71
N VAL A 157 -22.54 -6.65 17.36
CA VAL A 157 -23.15 -5.79 18.38
C VAL A 157 -23.36 -4.42 17.76
N ALA A 158 -24.61 -3.96 17.78
CA ALA A 158 -25.01 -2.65 17.29
C ALA A 158 -24.28 -1.54 18.06
N VAL A 159 -23.55 -0.69 17.34
CA VAL A 159 -23.12 0.60 17.88
C VAL A 159 -24.37 1.48 17.99
N GLY A 160 -24.69 1.90 19.21
CA GLY A 160 -25.92 2.60 19.54
C GLY A 160 -26.09 3.91 18.79
N ASN A 161 -27.07 3.92 17.87
CA ASN A 161 -28.00 5.00 17.49
C ASN A 161 -28.58 4.66 16.11
N GLY A 162 -29.49 3.68 16.07
CA GLY A 162 -30.43 3.46 14.95
C GLY A 162 -29.86 3.14 13.55
N ALA A 163 -28.55 3.07 13.34
CA ALA A 163 -27.98 2.79 12.02
C ALA A 163 -27.93 1.27 11.76
N ALA A 164 -28.62 0.83 10.71
CA ALA A 164 -28.58 -0.55 10.23
C ALA A 164 -27.14 -1.01 9.92
N PRO A 165 -26.85 -2.33 9.99
CA PRO A 165 -25.54 -2.89 9.64
C PRO A 165 -25.09 -2.42 8.26
N ILE A 166 -23.89 -1.84 8.19
CA ILE A 166 -23.37 -1.22 6.99
C ILE A 166 -22.62 -2.29 6.17
N PRO A 167 -23.07 -2.65 4.96
CA PRO A 167 -22.38 -3.63 4.11
C PRO A 167 -20.92 -3.22 3.84
N GLY A 168 -20.00 -4.18 3.69
CA GLY A 168 -18.56 -3.92 3.52
C GLY A 168 -18.18 -2.89 2.43
N LYS A 169 -18.94 -2.80 1.33
CA LYS A 169 -18.74 -1.76 0.29
C LYS A 169 -18.90 -0.32 0.83
N ARG A 170 -19.80 -0.10 1.79
CA ARG A 170 -20.02 1.22 2.42
C ARG A 170 -18.97 1.55 3.48
N GLN A 171 -18.40 0.55 4.17
CA GLN A 171 -17.30 0.75 5.10
C GLN A 171 -16.04 1.23 4.36
N SER A 172 -15.76 0.63 3.19
CA SER A 172 -14.59 0.99 2.35
C SER A 172 -14.61 2.43 1.89
N SER A 173 -15.80 2.95 1.57
CA SER A 173 -15.97 4.35 1.17
C SER A 173 -15.74 5.29 2.36
N ARG A 174 -16.27 4.95 3.53
CA ARG A 174 -16.04 5.74 4.76
C ARG A 174 -14.59 5.71 5.23
N SER A 175 -13.90 4.58 5.12
CA SER A 175 -12.49 4.49 5.49
C SER A 175 -11.61 5.41 4.64
N LEU A 176 -11.91 5.51 3.33
CA LEU A 176 -11.25 6.47 2.43
C LEU A 176 -11.56 7.91 2.83
N GLU A 177 -12.83 8.25 3.04
CA GLU A 177 -13.26 9.59 3.46
C GLU A 177 -12.50 10.03 4.72
N TRP A 178 -12.41 9.17 5.73
CA TRP A 178 -11.68 9.49 6.95
C TRP A 178 -10.17 9.62 6.77
N ALA A 179 -9.54 8.81 5.90
CA ALA A 179 -8.12 8.96 5.58
C ALA A 179 -7.84 10.30 4.88
N GLN A 180 -8.69 10.68 3.93
CA GLN A 180 -8.58 11.96 3.22
C GLN A 180 -8.80 13.12 4.19
N ARG A 181 -9.81 13.03 5.05
CA ARG A 181 -10.10 14.05 6.07
C ARG A 181 -8.93 14.26 7.03
N ALA A 182 -8.23 13.20 7.43
CA ALA A 182 -7.05 13.31 8.27
C ALA A 182 -5.94 14.15 7.60
N VAL A 183 -5.67 13.88 6.32
CA VAL A 183 -4.70 14.64 5.51
C VAL A 183 -5.15 16.08 5.28
N GLU A 184 -6.45 16.33 5.07
CA GLU A 184 -6.98 17.69 4.90
C GLU A 184 -6.83 18.54 6.17
N ILE A 185 -7.05 17.94 7.35
CA ILE A 185 -6.95 18.64 8.63
C ILE A 185 -5.48 18.92 8.98
N ASP A 186 -4.60 17.94 8.77
CA ASP A 186 -3.17 18.07 9.04
C ASP A 186 -2.32 17.40 7.93
N PRO A 187 -1.93 18.17 6.90
CA PRO A 187 -1.13 17.66 5.79
C PRO A 187 0.37 17.57 6.09
N ASP A 188 0.82 18.03 7.26
CA ASP A 188 2.22 18.04 7.68
C ASP A 188 2.56 16.87 8.62
N ASP A 189 1.57 16.15 9.13
CA ASP A 189 1.75 14.88 9.82
C ASP A 189 1.91 13.71 8.82
N LEU A 190 3.10 13.09 8.84
CA LEU A 190 3.46 11.97 7.98
C LEU A 190 2.55 10.74 8.18
N LEU A 191 2.01 10.52 9.38
CA LEU A 191 1.18 9.36 9.68
C LEU A 191 -0.19 9.45 9.00
N ASN A 192 -0.67 10.66 8.67
CA ASN A 192 -1.90 10.84 7.90
C ASN A 192 -1.70 10.38 6.45
N TRP A 193 -0.57 10.75 5.85
CA TRP A 193 -0.19 10.29 4.51
C TRP A 193 0.11 8.79 4.48
N GLU A 194 0.80 8.25 5.49
CA GLU A 194 0.99 6.80 5.62
C GLU A 194 -0.36 6.07 5.76
N GLY A 195 -1.29 6.64 6.55
CA GLY A 195 -2.65 6.15 6.70
C GLY A 195 -3.42 6.08 5.37
N LEU A 196 -3.33 7.12 4.54
CA LEU A 196 -3.94 7.16 3.20
C LEU A 196 -3.27 6.18 2.23
N GLY A 197 -1.94 6.07 2.26
CA GLY A 197 -1.19 5.09 1.47
C GLY A 197 -1.58 3.65 1.82
N ASN A 198 -1.72 3.35 3.11
CA ASN A 198 -2.16 2.05 3.61
C ASN A 198 -3.57 1.68 3.10
N PHE A 199 -4.49 2.65 3.00
CA PHE A 199 -5.81 2.41 2.42
C PHE A 199 -5.71 1.98 0.95
N HIS A 200 -4.95 2.72 0.16
CA HIS A 200 -4.81 2.42 -1.26
C HIS A 200 -4.02 1.13 -1.52
N LEU A 201 -3.04 0.81 -0.67
CA LEU A 201 -2.31 -0.47 -0.74
C LEU A 201 -3.22 -1.66 -0.40
N ASP A 202 -4.06 -1.55 0.64
CA ASP A 202 -5.06 -2.57 0.98
C ASP A 202 -6.05 -2.76 -0.19
N ARG A 203 -6.48 -1.66 -0.81
CA ARG A 203 -7.37 -1.69 -1.98
C ARG A 203 -6.72 -2.36 -3.18
N PHE A 204 -5.43 -2.11 -3.41
CA PHE A 204 -4.65 -2.82 -4.42
C PHE A 204 -4.59 -4.32 -4.11
N GLY A 205 -4.33 -4.73 -2.87
CA GLY A 205 -4.34 -6.15 -2.49
C GLY A 205 -5.69 -6.83 -2.73
N GLN A 206 -6.80 -6.11 -2.55
CA GLN A 206 -8.14 -6.64 -2.80
C GLN A 206 -8.51 -6.69 -4.28
N ARG A 207 -8.23 -5.63 -5.06
CA ARG A 207 -8.75 -5.46 -6.42
C ARG A 207 -7.71 -5.51 -7.54
N ASN A 208 -6.44 -5.53 -7.19
CA ASN A 208 -5.28 -5.50 -8.09
C ASN A 208 -5.34 -4.39 -9.15
N THR A 209 -5.83 -3.19 -8.77
CA THR A 209 -5.98 -2.04 -9.66
C THR A 209 -4.76 -1.12 -9.62
N THR A 210 -4.16 -0.85 -10.78
CA THR A 210 -3.00 0.05 -10.93
C THR A 210 -3.23 1.45 -10.38
N ASP A 211 -4.46 2.00 -10.50
CA ASP A 211 -4.84 3.30 -9.93
C ASP A 211 -4.64 3.35 -8.41
N SER A 212 -5.04 2.30 -7.69
CA SER A 212 -4.83 2.25 -6.23
C SER A 212 -3.35 2.09 -5.89
N LEU A 213 -2.58 1.37 -6.70
CA LEU A 213 -1.14 1.27 -6.48
C LEU A 213 -0.44 2.63 -6.67
N GLN A 214 -0.82 3.39 -7.69
CA GLN A 214 -0.31 4.73 -7.93
C GLN A 214 -0.66 5.69 -6.78
N LYS A 215 -1.93 5.71 -6.35
CA LYS A 215 -2.36 6.55 -5.22
C LYS A 215 -1.65 6.19 -3.91
N ALA A 216 -1.36 4.90 -3.70
CA ALA A 216 -0.54 4.46 -2.57
C ALA A 216 0.88 5.02 -2.66
N ALA A 217 1.50 4.98 -3.85
CA ALA A 217 2.85 5.51 -4.06
C ALA A 217 2.91 7.01 -3.77
N GLU A 218 1.99 7.80 -4.31
CA GLU A 218 1.92 9.25 -4.12
C GLU A 218 1.81 9.62 -2.62
N ALA A 219 0.94 8.91 -1.89
CA ALA A 219 0.77 9.13 -0.45
C ALA A 219 2.02 8.76 0.36
N TYR A 220 2.63 7.60 0.10
CA TYR A 220 3.85 7.20 0.80
C TYR A 220 5.06 8.07 0.45
N GLU A 221 5.18 8.53 -0.79
CA GLU A 221 6.23 9.48 -1.17
C GLU A 221 6.09 10.79 -0.43
N ARG A 222 4.86 11.28 -0.27
CA ARG A 222 4.57 12.48 0.53
C ARG A 222 4.94 12.26 2.01
N ALA A 223 4.56 11.13 2.59
CA ALA A 223 4.99 10.76 3.95
C ALA A 223 6.52 10.67 4.07
N ALA A 224 7.21 10.12 3.06
CA ALA A 224 8.67 9.99 3.06
C ALA A 224 9.38 11.35 2.93
N ILE A 225 8.79 12.35 2.28
CA ILE A 225 9.30 13.73 2.28
C ILE A 225 9.26 14.30 3.69
N LEU A 226 8.13 14.14 4.40
CA LEU A 226 7.95 14.62 5.77
C LEU A 226 8.88 13.90 6.76
N ASP A 227 8.99 12.57 6.64
CA ASP A 227 9.95 11.77 7.42
C ASP A 227 11.40 12.23 7.16
N ARG A 228 11.76 12.57 5.91
CA ARG A 228 13.09 13.16 5.57
C ARG A 228 13.37 14.51 6.22
N ALA A 229 12.36 15.33 6.40
CA ALA A 229 12.47 16.60 7.12
C ALA A 229 12.45 16.44 8.66
N SER A 230 12.02 15.29 9.16
CA SER A 230 11.85 15.01 10.59
C SER A 230 13.15 14.67 11.31
N THR A 231 13.19 14.94 12.62
CA THR A 231 14.27 14.55 13.53
C THR A 231 14.00 13.26 14.31
N TRP A 232 12.83 12.64 14.14
CA TRP A 232 12.37 11.51 14.97
C TRP A 232 13.01 10.14 14.63
N GLY A 233 13.75 10.06 13.52
CA GLY A 233 14.23 8.80 12.95
C GLY A 233 13.36 8.39 11.75
N ARG A 234 13.65 7.23 11.18
CA ARG A 234 12.99 6.73 9.96
C ARG A 234 11.86 5.77 10.32
N SER A 235 10.64 6.02 9.84
CA SER A 235 9.50 5.09 10.02
C SER A 235 9.75 3.78 9.26
N PRO A 236 9.91 2.63 9.96
CA PRO A 236 10.15 1.35 9.29
C PRO A 236 8.97 0.90 8.44
N THR A 237 7.75 1.07 8.95
CA THR A 237 6.52 0.66 8.27
C THR A 237 6.32 1.43 6.97
N LEU A 238 6.55 2.75 7.00
CA LEU A 238 6.49 3.61 5.82
C LEU A 238 7.43 3.11 4.71
N TYR A 239 8.71 2.93 5.02
CA TYR A 239 9.70 2.54 4.02
C TYR A 239 9.54 1.09 3.54
N HIS A 240 9.04 0.20 4.40
CA HIS A 240 8.64 -1.15 3.98
C HIS A 240 7.50 -1.10 2.94
N ASN A 241 6.43 -0.36 3.23
CA ASN A 241 5.26 -0.27 2.35
C ASN A 241 5.56 0.50 1.06
N LEU A 242 6.36 1.57 1.14
CA LEU A 242 6.87 2.27 -0.05
C LEU A 242 7.69 1.32 -0.93
N GLY A 243 8.57 0.51 -0.33
CA GLY A 243 9.34 -0.52 -1.04
C GLY A 243 8.44 -1.52 -1.78
N LEU A 244 7.39 -2.02 -1.12
CA LEU A 244 6.42 -2.94 -1.73
C LEU A 244 5.66 -2.29 -2.90
N VAL A 245 5.18 -1.05 -2.71
CA VAL A 245 4.45 -0.34 -3.79
C VAL A 245 5.35 -0.10 -4.99
N LYS A 246 6.61 0.29 -4.78
CA LYS A 246 7.59 0.46 -5.86
C LYS A 246 7.94 -0.87 -6.54
N LEU A 247 8.01 -1.97 -5.79
CA LEU A 247 8.22 -3.31 -6.35
C LEU A 247 7.07 -3.71 -7.27
N PHE A 248 5.83 -3.58 -6.80
CA PHE A 248 4.63 -3.88 -7.59
C PHE A 248 4.48 -2.95 -8.79
N SER A 249 4.98 -1.73 -8.68
CA SER A 249 5.06 -0.76 -9.76
C SER A 249 6.22 -1.03 -10.72
N LEU A 250 6.99 -2.11 -10.55
CA LEU A 250 8.14 -2.46 -11.38
C LEU A 250 9.33 -1.47 -11.30
N ASN A 251 9.35 -0.61 -10.28
CA ASN A 251 10.42 0.37 -10.04
C ASN A 251 11.44 -0.23 -9.07
N PHE A 252 12.29 -1.15 -9.56
CA PHE A 252 13.20 -1.93 -8.72
C PHE A 252 14.25 -1.12 -7.96
N GLY A 253 14.80 -0.06 -8.56
CA GLY A 253 15.78 0.81 -7.88
C GLY A 253 15.18 1.51 -6.66
N GLU A 254 14.09 2.25 -6.86
CA GLU A 254 13.39 2.95 -5.78
C GLU A 254 12.85 1.98 -4.70
N SER A 255 12.40 0.80 -5.13
CA SER A 255 11.97 -0.26 -4.21
C SER A 255 13.12 -0.71 -3.31
N TYR A 256 14.29 -0.98 -3.89
CA TYR A 256 15.48 -1.37 -3.16
C TYR A 256 15.92 -0.27 -2.18
N ASP A 257 15.90 1.00 -2.59
CA ASP A 257 16.28 2.12 -1.72
C ASP A 257 15.34 2.28 -0.53
N ALA A 258 14.02 2.16 -0.74
CA ALA A 258 13.06 2.19 0.36
C ALA A 258 13.28 1.00 1.32
N PHE A 259 13.46 -0.22 0.80
CA PHE A 259 13.76 -1.36 1.65
C PHE A 259 15.10 -1.22 2.38
N GLU A 260 16.11 -0.62 1.77
CA GLU A 260 17.38 -0.35 2.42
C GLU A 260 17.21 0.58 3.63
N VAL A 261 16.42 1.65 3.50
CA VAL A 261 16.10 2.52 4.63
C VAL A 261 15.42 1.74 5.74
N CYS A 262 14.43 0.91 5.42
CA CYS A 262 13.75 0.04 6.40
C CYS A 262 14.71 -0.96 7.05
N ALA A 263 15.60 -1.59 6.28
CA ALA A 263 16.54 -2.62 6.74
C ALA A 263 17.59 -2.10 7.74
N ARG A 264 17.84 -0.77 7.74
CA ARG A 264 18.73 -0.10 8.70
C ARG A 264 18.05 0.23 10.03
N THR A 265 16.74 0.04 10.13
CA THR A 265 15.98 0.29 11.38
C THR A 265 16.03 -0.94 12.30
N VAL A 266 15.80 -0.72 13.60
CA VAL A 266 15.58 -1.81 14.56
C VAL A 266 14.07 -2.07 14.64
N SER A 267 13.55 -2.84 13.69
CA SER A 267 12.12 -3.17 13.61
C SER A 267 11.88 -4.59 13.11
N GLN A 268 10.70 -5.12 13.37
CA GLN A 268 10.26 -6.42 12.85
C GLN A 268 10.26 -6.49 11.30
N TYR A 269 10.20 -5.34 10.63
CA TYR A 269 10.19 -5.24 9.16
C TYR A 269 11.58 -5.28 8.54
N ALA A 270 12.65 -5.10 9.32
CA ALA A 270 14.01 -4.99 8.80
C ALA A 270 14.47 -6.26 8.05
N GLU A 271 14.22 -7.45 8.62
CA GLU A 271 14.56 -8.73 7.97
C GLU A 271 13.70 -8.98 6.73
N GLN A 272 12.42 -8.62 6.77
CA GLN A 272 11.55 -8.70 5.60
C GLN A 272 12.07 -7.81 4.47
N ALA A 273 12.48 -6.58 4.79
CA ALA A 273 13.06 -5.65 3.82
C ALA A 273 14.38 -6.19 3.22
N LYS A 274 15.27 -6.78 4.03
CA LYS A 274 16.50 -7.44 3.53
C LYS A 274 16.20 -8.59 2.57
N ASN A 275 15.18 -9.39 2.87
CA ASN A 275 14.75 -10.47 1.98
C ASN A 275 14.21 -9.91 0.66
N GLN A 276 13.39 -8.86 0.69
CA GLN A 276 12.91 -8.20 -0.53
C GLN A 276 14.06 -7.60 -1.37
N MET A 277 15.07 -7.00 -0.74
CA MET A 277 16.27 -6.53 -1.42
C MET A 277 17.01 -7.67 -2.13
N ARG A 278 17.15 -8.84 -1.49
CA ARG A 278 17.74 -10.03 -2.12
C ARG A 278 16.92 -10.48 -3.32
N THR A 279 15.59 -10.55 -3.18
CA THR A 279 14.68 -10.92 -4.27
C THR A 279 14.82 -9.98 -5.47
N ILE A 280 14.94 -8.66 -5.25
CA ILE A 280 15.17 -7.69 -6.35
C ILE A 280 16.48 -7.99 -7.10
N LEU A 281 17.56 -8.31 -6.38
CA LEU A 281 18.84 -8.67 -6.99
C LEU A 281 18.77 -10.01 -7.75
N GLU A 282 18.04 -10.98 -7.22
CA GLU A 282 17.78 -12.27 -7.88
C GLU A 282 16.97 -12.08 -9.18
N ILE A 283 15.93 -11.24 -9.15
CA ILE A 283 15.17 -10.85 -10.34
C ILE A 283 16.11 -10.20 -11.35
N ALA A 284 16.89 -9.18 -10.96
CA ALA A 284 17.82 -8.50 -11.86
C ALA A 284 18.83 -9.47 -12.52
N LYS A 285 19.34 -10.44 -11.76
CA LYS A 285 20.23 -11.49 -12.28
C LYS A 285 19.51 -12.40 -13.28
N ALA A 286 18.30 -12.84 -12.95
CA ALA A 286 17.51 -13.69 -13.84
C ALA A 286 17.10 -12.95 -15.13
N LEU A 287 16.78 -11.66 -15.05
CA LEU A 287 16.52 -10.83 -16.22
C LEU A 287 17.75 -10.73 -17.13
N ASP A 288 18.96 -10.56 -16.59
CA ASP A 288 20.18 -10.58 -17.42
C ASP A 288 20.41 -11.93 -18.12
N GLU A 289 20.23 -13.03 -17.39
CA GLU A 289 20.42 -14.37 -17.95
C GLU A 289 19.39 -14.66 -19.06
N HIS A 290 18.13 -14.31 -18.84
CA HIS A 290 17.08 -14.71 -19.76
C HIS A 290 16.81 -13.70 -20.87
N VAL A 291 17.04 -12.41 -20.64
CA VAL A 291 16.89 -11.35 -21.66
C VAL A 291 18.20 -11.13 -22.40
N ASN A 292 19.23 -10.65 -21.70
CA ASN A 292 20.49 -10.20 -22.33
C ASN A 292 21.32 -11.38 -22.87
N GLN A 293 21.33 -12.53 -22.16
CA GLN A 293 21.99 -13.75 -22.63
C GLN A 293 21.04 -14.69 -23.40
N LYS A 294 19.83 -14.23 -23.75
CA LYS A 294 18.82 -14.97 -24.53
C LYS A 294 18.50 -16.36 -23.94
N GLY A 295 18.54 -16.50 -22.62
CA GLY A 295 18.34 -17.76 -21.91
C GLY A 295 19.27 -18.88 -22.35
N ARG A 296 20.43 -18.54 -22.93
CA ARG A 296 21.41 -19.46 -23.53
C ARG A 296 20.79 -20.45 -24.53
N MET A 297 19.74 -20.02 -25.23
CA MET A 297 19.09 -20.85 -26.25
C MET A 297 20.03 -21.11 -27.44
N ARG A 298 20.07 -22.36 -27.91
CA ARG A 298 20.82 -22.73 -29.11
C ARG A 298 20.29 -21.97 -30.34
N ALA A 299 21.20 -21.53 -31.22
CA ALA A 299 20.85 -20.78 -32.43
C ALA A 299 19.81 -21.50 -33.32
N SER A 300 19.92 -22.83 -33.46
CA SER A 300 18.95 -23.63 -34.22
C SER A 300 17.53 -23.59 -33.63
N ARG A 301 17.42 -23.57 -32.29
CA ARG A 301 16.12 -23.44 -31.61
C ARG A 301 15.54 -22.04 -31.79
N LEU A 302 16.38 -20.99 -31.71
CA LEU A 302 15.96 -19.61 -31.97
C LEU A 302 15.42 -19.43 -33.39
N GLN A 303 16.11 -19.97 -34.39
CA GLN A 303 15.67 -19.94 -35.78
C GLN A 303 14.32 -20.64 -35.97
N SER A 304 14.13 -21.80 -35.33
CA SER A 304 12.86 -22.54 -35.36
C SER A 304 11.70 -21.73 -34.75
N VAL A 305 11.91 -21.15 -33.56
CA VAL A 305 10.90 -20.30 -32.90
C VAL A 305 10.56 -19.08 -33.75
N ALA A 306 11.57 -18.38 -34.26
CA ALA A 306 11.38 -17.20 -35.10
C ALA A 306 10.61 -17.55 -36.39
N LYS A 307 10.96 -18.65 -37.06
CA LYS A 307 10.26 -19.13 -38.26
C LYS A 307 8.78 -19.39 -37.96
N HIS A 308 8.48 -20.11 -36.87
CA HIS A 308 7.10 -20.42 -36.48
C HIS A 308 6.28 -19.14 -36.21
N LEU A 309 6.87 -18.15 -35.53
CA LEU A 309 6.21 -16.86 -35.26
C LEU A 309 5.97 -16.06 -36.55
N LYS A 310 6.93 -16.02 -37.49
CA LYS A 310 6.75 -15.35 -38.80
C LYS A 310 5.64 -15.97 -39.62
N GLU A 311 5.60 -17.30 -39.67
CA GLU A 311 4.53 -18.04 -40.36
C GLU A 311 3.16 -17.75 -39.74
N HIS A 312 3.07 -17.70 -38.41
CA HIS A 312 1.84 -17.33 -37.69
C HIS A 312 1.39 -15.90 -38.03
N CYS A 313 2.28 -14.91 -37.92
CA CYS A 313 1.96 -13.51 -38.23
C CYS A 313 1.50 -13.34 -39.68
N THR A 314 2.12 -14.05 -40.63
CA THR A 314 1.74 -14.04 -42.05
C THR A 314 0.35 -14.61 -42.26
N LYS A 315 0.05 -15.76 -41.64
CA LYS A 315 -1.29 -16.39 -41.70
C LYS A 315 -2.36 -15.50 -41.10
N ARG A 316 -2.11 -14.90 -39.94
CA ARG A 316 -3.04 -13.99 -39.26
C ARG A 316 -3.31 -12.72 -40.07
N SER A 317 -2.26 -12.14 -40.66
CA SER A 317 -2.40 -10.97 -41.54
C SER A 317 -3.19 -11.29 -42.81
N ALA A 318 -3.06 -12.50 -43.35
CA ALA A 318 -3.81 -12.94 -44.53
C ALA A 318 -5.29 -13.23 -44.23
N SER A 319 -5.61 -13.75 -43.04
CA SER A 319 -6.99 -14.08 -42.65
C SER A 319 -7.81 -12.87 -42.19
N THR A 320 -7.14 -11.78 -41.81
CA THR A 320 -7.76 -10.51 -41.36
C THR A 320 -7.81 -9.45 -42.45
N LYS A 321 -7.75 -9.82 -43.74
CA LYS A 321 -7.78 -8.86 -44.88
C LYS A 321 -9.00 -7.92 -44.91
N SER A 322 -10.09 -8.23 -44.21
CA SER A 322 -11.23 -7.31 -44.01
C SER A 322 -10.99 -6.27 -42.90
N ASP A 323 -10.13 -6.58 -41.93
CA ASP A 323 -9.69 -5.73 -40.82
C ASP A 323 -8.30 -5.15 -41.14
N ASN A 324 -8.24 -4.27 -42.16
CA ASN A 324 -7.02 -3.58 -42.63
C ASN A 324 -6.31 -2.71 -41.56
N ARG A 325 -6.80 -2.74 -40.32
CA ARG A 325 -6.30 -1.97 -39.19
C ARG A 325 -5.40 -2.76 -38.25
N ALA A 326 -5.27 -4.09 -38.35
CA ALA A 326 -4.41 -4.87 -37.45
C ALA A 326 -3.00 -5.11 -38.02
N VAL A 327 -1.98 -4.99 -37.17
CA VAL A 327 -0.58 -5.32 -37.48
C VAL A 327 -0.12 -6.42 -36.53
N PHE A 328 0.17 -7.60 -37.07
CA PHE A 328 0.74 -8.72 -36.33
C PHE A 328 2.25 -8.72 -36.48
N GLY A 329 2.99 -8.71 -35.37
CA GLY A 329 4.45 -8.65 -35.43
C GLY A 329 5.11 -8.82 -34.07
N GLY A 330 6.43 -8.63 -34.06
CA GLY A 330 7.27 -8.68 -32.87
C GLY A 330 7.51 -7.30 -32.28
N TRP A 331 8.56 -7.19 -31.46
CA TRP A 331 8.94 -5.96 -30.76
C TRP A 331 9.19 -4.81 -31.73
N ARG A 332 9.98 -5.02 -32.78
CA ARG A 332 10.31 -3.97 -33.75
C ARG A 332 9.08 -3.42 -34.45
N GLU A 333 8.16 -4.28 -34.89
CA GLU A 333 6.99 -3.84 -35.65
C GLU A 333 5.91 -3.21 -34.77
N CYS A 334 5.73 -3.72 -33.55
CA CYS A 334 4.61 -3.34 -32.68
C CYS A 334 4.97 -2.35 -31.56
N VAL A 335 6.24 -2.26 -31.16
CA VAL A 335 6.70 -1.49 -30.00
C VAL A 335 7.63 -0.34 -30.39
N GLU A 336 8.52 -0.53 -31.37
CA GLU A 336 9.50 0.48 -31.82
C GLU A 336 9.18 1.14 -33.16
N GLY A 337 8.38 0.50 -34.02
CA GLY A 337 8.14 1.00 -35.37
C GLY A 337 7.38 2.32 -35.39
N ASP A 338 7.44 3.03 -36.52
CA ASP A 338 6.71 4.28 -36.79
C ASP A 338 5.21 4.21 -36.50
N ALA A 339 4.62 3.02 -36.34
CA ALA A 339 3.22 2.85 -35.92
C ALA A 339 2.97 3.08 -34.41
N ALA A 340 4.02 3.20 -33.60
CA ALA A 340 3.95 3.68 -32.21
C ALA A 340 3.88 5.22 -32.15
N ASP A 341 4.50 5.92 -33.13
CA ASP A 341 4.56 7.39 -33.24
C ASP A 341 3.70 8.00 -34.37
N SER A 342 3.12 7.19 -35.25
CA SER A 342 2.24 7.67 -36.32
C SER A 342 0.85 7.94 -35.77
N CYS A 343 0.64 9.20 -35.37
CA CYS A 343 -0.40 10.09 -35.89
C CYS A 343 -1.12 10.85 -34.79
N ARG A 344 -1.15 12.17 -34.96
CA ARG A 344 -2.01 13.16 -34.30
C ARG A 344 -3.53 12.94 -34.59
N ASP A 345 -3.92 11.76 -35.05
CA ASP A 345 -5.27 11.39 -35.49
C ASP A 345 -5.63 10.01 -34.89
N PRO A 346 -6.41 9.95 -33.79
CA PRO A 346 -6.81 8.72 -33.12
C PRO A 346 -7.52 7.71 -34.02
N ASP A 347 -8.20 8.17 -35.08
CA ASP A 347 -9.04 7.33 -35.94
C ASP A 347 -8.25 6.48 -36.95
N LYS A 348 -6.94 6.71 -37.08
CA LYS A 348 -6.04 6.01 -38.02
C LYS A 348 -5.03 5.08 -37.35
N LYS A 349 -5.05 4.95 -36.01
CA LYS A 349 -4.10 4.11 -35.29
C LYS A 349 -4.36 2.63 -35.61
N LYS A 350 -3.40 1.99 -36.28
CA LYS A 350 -3.46 0.53 -36.50
C LYS A 350 -3.36 -0.18 -35.16
N ARG A 351 -4.23 -1.17 -34.92
CA ARG A 351 -4.18 -2.04 -33.74
C ARG A 351 -2.94 -2.93 -33.83
N GLN A 352 -2.01 -2.73 -32.90
CA GLN A 352 -0.83 -3.58 -32.78
C GLN A 352 -1.19 -4.89 -32.08
N VAL A 353 -0.73 -6.01 -32.61
CA VAL A 353 -0.86 -7.33 -32.01
C VAL A 353 0.53 -7.93 -31.87
N LEU A 354 1.14 -7.69 -30.71
CA LEU A 354 2.46 -8.20 -30.38
C LEU A 354 2.36 -9.72 -30.21
N THR A 355 3.10 -10.45 -31.04
CA THR A 355 3.06 -11.91 -31.13
C THR A 355 4.39 -12.51 -30.68
N VAL A 356 4.35 -13.31 -29.62
CA VAL A 356 5.55 -13.85 -28.97
C VAL A 356 5.38 -15.29 -28.52
N LYS A 357 6.48 -15.93 -28.14
CA LYS A 357 6.45 -17.13 -27.31
C LYS A 357 7.02 -16.85 -25.93
N ILE A 358 6.38 -17.38 -24.89
CA ILE A 358 6.92 -17.37 -23.53
C ILE A 358 7.98 -18.46 -23.42
N VAL A 359 9.20 -18.12 -23.02
CA VAL A 359 10.32 -19.06 -22.90
C VAL A 359 10.73 -19.33 -21.45
N HIS A 360 10.39 -18.42 -20.53
CA HIS A 360 10.70 -18.57 -19.12
C HIS A 360 9.73 -17.75 -18.26
N LYS A 361 9.52 -18.15 -16.99
CA LYS A 361 8.85 -17.36 -15.95
C LYS A 361 9.86 -17.11 -14.85
N ILE A 362 10.04 -15.84 -14.47
CA ILE A 362 10.88 -15.49 -13.31
C ILE A 362 10.18 -15.99 -12.04
N GLU A 363 10.92 -16.63 -11.15
CA GLU A 363 10.39 -17.24 -9.91
C GLU A 363 10.10 -16.19 -8.83
N VAL A 364 9.10 -15.34 -9.12
CA VAL A 364 8.52 -14.37 -8.19
C VAL A 364 7.00 -14.41 -8.35
N ASP A 365 6.27 -14.29 -7.23
CA ASP A 365 4.82 -14.35 -7.24
C ASP A 365 4.19 -13.07 -7.79
N VAL A 366 4.64 -11.91 -7.30
CA VAL A 366 4.19 -10.58 -7.74
C VAL A 366 5.39 -9.64 -7.73
N PRO A 367 5.69 -8.92 -8.83
CA PRO A 367 4.98 -8.88 -10.11
C PRO A 367 5.16 -10.15 -10.95
N VAL A 368 4.21 -10.48 -11.83
CA VAL A 368 4.34 -11.61 -12.74
C VAL A 368 5.23 -11.21 -13.92
N LEU A 369 6.44 -11.76 -13.97
CA LEU A 369 7.43 -11.46 -15.01
C LEU A 369 7.68 -12.70 -15.87
N LEU A 370 7.34 -12.58 -17.15
CA LEU A 370 7.56 -13.62 -18.15
C LEU A 370 8.62 -13.16 -19.14
N ILE A 371 9.47 -14.07 -19.59
CA ILE A 371 10.45 -13.79 -20.63
C ILE A 371 9.89 -14.29 -21.95
N CYS A 372 9.85 -13.38 -22.92
CA CYS A 372 9.30 -13.61 -24.23
C CYS A 372 10.39 -13.50 -25.30
N VAL A 373 10.19 -14.24 -26.39
CA VAL A 373 10.96 -14.11 -27.63
C VAL A 373 10.01 -13.87 -28.79
N ASP A 374 10.40 -12.98 -29.70
CA ASP A 374 9.62 -12.65 -30.89
C ASP A 374 10.16 -13.27 -32.19
N GLN A 375 9.53 -12.91 -33.31
CA GLN A 375 9.93 -13.33 -34.65
C GLN A 375 11.31 -12.81 -35.11
N ASN A 376 11.83 -11.77 -34.47
CA ASN A 376 13.12 -11.15 -34.74
C ASN A 376 14.22 -11.67 -33.80
N GLN A 377 13.91 -12.67 -32.95
CA GLN A 377 14.79 -13.18 -31.91
C GLN A 377 15.17 -12.13 -30.87
N GLU A 378 14.32 -11.12 -30.69
CA GLU A 378 14.40 -10.15 -29.61
C GLU A 378 13.83 -10.77 -28.34
N PHE A 379 14.55 -10.62 -27.23
CA PHE A 379 14.12 -11.08 -25.92
C PHE A 379 13.71 -9.87 -25.09
N PHE A 380 12.60 -9.99 -24.38
CA PHE A 380 12.11 -8.93 -23.51
C PHE A 380 11.19 -9.50 -22.43
N VAL A 381 10.86 -8.66 -21.46
CA VAL A 381 9.98 -9.01 -20.36
C VAL A 381 8.53 -8.66 -20.71
N LEU A 382 7.64 -9.62 -20.54
CA LEU A 382 6.21 -9.41 -20.48
C LEU A 382 5.80 -9.37 -19.01
N ALA A 383 5.56 -8.17 -18.48
CA ALA A 383 5.07 -7.97 -17.12
C ALA A 383 3.54 -7.99 -17.12
N LEU A 384 2.94 -8.76 -16.22
CA LEU A 384 1.49 -8.88 -16.10
C LEU A 384 1.00 -8.40 -14.73
N SER A 385 -0.01 -7.53 -14.74
CA SER A 385 -0.83 -7.21 -13.56
C SER A 385 -2.17 -7.93 -13.66
N GLY A 386 -2.91 -8.01 -12.55
CA GLY A 386 -4.28 -8.56 -12.55
C GLY A 386 -4.40 -10.06 -12.89
N THR A 387 -3.29 -10.76 -13.12
CA THR A 387 -3.29 -12.11 -13.73
C THR A 387 -2.87 -13.17 -12.72
N ASP A 388 -3.65 -14.24 -12.60
CA ASP A 388 -3.25 -15.42 -11.80
C ASP A 388 -2.11 -16.16 -12.52
N ALA A 389 -0.88 -15.93 -12.07
CA ALA A 389 0.31 -16.54 -12.63
C ALA A 389 0.27 -18.08 -12.58
N ASN A 390 -0.31 -18.66 -11.54
CA ASN A 390 -0.34 -20.10 -11.37
C ASN A 390 -1.32 -20.74 -12.36
N GLN A 391 -2.48 -20.14 -12.57
CA GLN A 391 -3.40 -20.60 -13.61
C GLN A 391 -2.88 -20.36 -15.02
N LEU A 392 -2.19 -19.23 -15.26
CA LEU A 392 -1.54 -18.95 -16.54
C LEU A 392 -0.51 -20.04 -16.87
N MET A 393 0.39 -20.34 -15.93
CA MET A 393 1.46 -21.31 -16.16
C MET A 393 0.98 -22.75 -16.31
N LYS A 394 -0.22 -23.10 -15.85
CA LYS A 394 -0.86 -24.40 -16.15
C LYS A 394 -1.23 -24.55 -17.62
N LYS A 395 -1.48 -23.44 -18.33
CA LYS A 395 -1.89 -23.41 -19.74
C LYS A 395 -0.72 -23.19 -20.69
N VAL A 396 0.31 -22.47 -20.25
CA VAL A 396 1.46 -22.10 -21.09
C VAL A 396 2.43 -23.26 -21.25
N LYS A 397 2.74 -23.63 -22.49
CA LYS A 397 3.89 -24.50 -22.81
C LYS A 397 5.10 -23.66 -23.21
N LEU A 398 6.13 -23.66 -22.36
CA LEU A 398 7.32 -22.84 -22.56
C LEU A 398 8.04 -23.15 -23.89
N GLY A 399 8.23 -22.12 -24.71
CA GLY A 399 8.85 -22.16 -26.03
C GLY A 399 7.93 -22.69 -27.14
N GLU A 400 6.71 -23.12 -26.82
CA GLU A 400 5.76 -23.68 -27.78
C GLU A 400 4.56 -22.77 -27.99
N SER A 401 3.88 -22.38 -26.91
CA SER A 401 2.67 -21.57 -26.97
C SER A 401 2.95 -20.18 -27.54
N ILE A 402 2.05 -19.74 -28.42
CA ILE A 402 2.03 -18.39 -28.97
C ILE A 402 1.13 -17.53 -28.10
N VAL A 403 1.63 -16.36 -27.72
CA VAL A 403 0.87 -15.31 -27.04
C VAL A 403 0.69 -14.14 -27.99
N GLU A 404 -0.56 -13.70 -28.16
CA GLU A 404 -0.92 -12.45 -28.82
C GLU A 404 -1.31 -11.42 -27.75
N VAL A 405 -0.71 -10.23 -27.81
CA VAL A 405 -0.98 -9.11 -26.89
C VAL A 405 -1.54 -7.94 -27.67
N THR A 406 -2.76 -7.53 -27.32
CA THR A 406 -3.54 -6.54 -28.09
C THR A 406 -3.52 -5.13 -27.48
N HIS A 407 -3.16 -5.02 -26.20
CA HIS A 407 -3.01 -3.76 -25.49
C HIS A 407 -1.89 -3.89 -24.47
N PHE A 408 -0.91 -3.00 -24.54
CA PHE A 408 0.28 -3.02 -23.71
C PHE A 408 0.92 -1.64 -23.67
N GLU A 409 1.75 -1.41 -22.64
CA GLU A 409 2.57 -0.21 -22.49
C GLU A 409 4.05 -0.59 -22.59
N LYS A 410 4.83 0.16 -23.38
CA LYS A 410 6.29 0.03 -23.37
C LYS A 410 6.81 0.63 -22.08
N ARG A 411 7.38 -0.21 -21.20
CA ARG A 411 7.88 0.23 -19.89
C ARG A 411 9.18 -0.48 -19.57
N PRO A 412 10.34 0.07 -19.97
CA PRO A 412 11.63 -0.53 -19.64
C PRO A 412 11.77 -0.75 -18.14
N LEU A 413 12.25 -1.94 -17.76
CA LEU A 413 12.60 -2.23 -16.37
C LEU A 413 14.00 -1.71 -16.13
N VAL A 414 14.18 -0.89 -15.09
CA VAL A 414 15.47 -0.29 -14.76
C VAL A 414 15.83 -0.63 -13.31
N TYR A 415 17.06 -1.06 -13.13
CA TYR A 415 17.71 -1.15 -11.84
C TYR A 415 18.97 -0.29 -11.90
N ASN A 416 19.07 0.74 -11.07
CA ASN A 416 20.22 1.62 -11.03
C ASN A 416 20.62 1.84 -9.57
N LYS A 417 21.76 1.25 -9.16
CA LYS A 417 22.33 1.47 -7.83
C LYS A 417 23.85 1.32 -7.84
N GLU A 418 24.50 2.27 -7.15
CA GLU A 418 25.94 2.39 -6.87
C GLU A 418 26.85 2.46 -8.10
N ASP A 419 26.80 1.48 -9.00
CA ASP A 419 27.43 1.48 -10.35
C ASP A 419 26.78 0.46 -11.31
N ASN A 420 25.74 -0.23 -10.86
CA ASN A 420 25.11 -1.32 -11.57
C ASN A 420 23.82 -0.82 -12.25
N CYS A 421 23.99 -0.14 -13.38
CA CYS A 421 22.87 0.29 -14.21
C CYS A 421 22.49 -0.82 -15.19
N ARG A 422 21.28 -1.36 -15.02
CA ARG A 422 20.70 -2.39 -15.86
C ARG A 422 19.36 -1.92 -16.39
N SER A 423 19.12 -2.20 -17.66
CA SER A 423 17.85 -1.92 -18.31
C SER A 423 17.44 -3.12 -19.14
N TRP A 424 16.16 -3.48 -19.07
CA TRP A 424 15.58 -4.56 -19.86
C TRP A 424 14.35 -4.05 -20.59
N ASN A 425 14.27 -4.39 -21.89
CA ASN A 425 13.09 -4.17 -22.68
C ASN A 425 11.91 -4.88 -22.02
N CYS A 426 10.81 -4.15 -21.84
CA CYS A 426 9.61 -4.70 -21.24
C CYS A 426 8.34 -4.06 -21.80
N VAL A 427 7.33 -4.91 -21.98
CA VAL A 427 5.94 -4.50 -22.18
C VAL A 427 5.14 -4.89 -20.94
N HIS A 428 4.31 -3.96 -20.48
CA HIS A 428 3.41 -4.17 -19.34
C HIS A 428 1.98 -4.34 -19.83
N VAL A 429 1.30 -5.37 -19.34
CA VAL A 429 -0.12 -5.65 -19.62
C VAL A 429 -0.89 -5.61 -18.32
N GLN A 430 -1.85 -4.69 -18.23
CA GLN A 430 -2.60 -4.45 -17.01
C GLN A 430 -3.71 -5.47 -16.76
N GLU A 431 -4.35 -5.96 -17.83
CA GLU A 431 -5.50 -6.85 -17.74
C GLU A 431 -5.33 -8.10 -18.63
N PRO A 432 -5.61 -9.30 -18.12
CA PRO A 432 -5.41 -10.55 -18.87
C PRO A 432 -6.33 -10.69 -20.09
N LYS A 433 -7.42 -9.92 -20.18
CA LYS A 433 -8.30 -9.88 -21.37
C LYS A 433 -7.56 -9.48 -22.65
N HIS A 434 -6.44 -8.78 -22.52
CA HIS A 434 -5.62 -8.33 -23.65
C HIS A 434 -4.67 -9.41 -24.18
N LEU A 435 -4.62 -10.57 -23.52
CA LEU A 435 -3.81 -11.71 -23.88
C LEU A 435 -4.67 -12.79 -24.54
N SER A 436 -4.13 -13.39 -25.59
CA SER A 436 -4.63 -14.65 -26.14
C SER A 436 -3.49 -15.67 -26.18
N LEU A 437 -3.75 -16.89 -25.72
CA LEU A 437 -2.82 -18.01 -25.77
C LEU A 437 -3.32 -19.01 -26.81
N ASP A 438 -2.51 -19.26 -27.84
CA ASP A 438 -2.82 -20.21 -28.92
C ASP A 438 -4.22 -19.99 -29.54
N GLY A 439 -4.63 -18.72 -29.64
CA GLY A 439 -5.93 -18.30 -30.18
C GLY A 439 -7.08 -18.21 -29.17
N HIS A 440 -6.86 -18.60 -27.91
CA HIS A 440 -7.86 -18.53 -26.85
C HIS A 440 -7.64 -17.32 -25.94
N HIS A 441 -8.65 -16.47 -25.79
CA HIS A 441 -8.59 -15.31 -24.89
C HIS A 441 -8.41 -15.73 -23.42
N LEU A 442 -7.57 -14.99 -22.69
CA LEU A 442 -7.24 -15.26 -21.30
C LEU A 442 -8.03 -14.41 -20.30
N GLY A 443 -9.15 -13.81 -20.70
CA GLY A 443 -9.95 -12.93 -19.84
C GLY A 443 -10.44 -13.58 -18.53
N ASN A 444 -10.55 -14.92 -18.49
CA ASN A 444 -10.93 -15.67 -17.30
C ASN A 444 -9.78 -15.89 -16.29
N LEU A 445 -8.55 -15.47 -16.61
CA LEU A 445 -7.39 -15.55 -15.71
C LEU A 445 -7.22 -14.30 -14.83
N ALA A 446 -8.20 -13.39 -14.85
CA ALA A 446 -8.28 -12.30 -13.91
C ALA A 446 -8.31 -12.86 -12.47
N ILE A 447 -7.46 -12.34 -11.59
CA ILE A 447 -7.53 -12.65 -10.16
C ILE A 447 -8.96 -12.30 -9.70
N SER A 448 -9.61 -13.24 -9.00
CA SER A 448 -11.02 -13.16 -8.62
C SER A 448 -11.27 -12.06 -7.59
N SER A 449 -11.32 -10.84 -8.08
CA SER A 449 -11.90 -9.65 -7.43
C SER A 449 -12.48 -8.66 -8.46
N LEU A 450 -12.55 -9.08 -9.72
CA LEU A 450 -12.98 -8.27 -10.88
C LEU A 450 -14.40 -8.59 -11.37
N ASN A 451 -15.09 -9.54 -10.74
CA ASN A 451 -16.52 -9.77 -10.96
C ASN A 451 -17.23 -9.55 -9.62
N ASP A 452 -17.65 -8.31 -9.30
CA ASP A 452 -18.84 -7.96 -8.49
C ASP A 452 -18.97 -6.46 -8.10
#